data_AF-A0A2G5CIR8-F1
#
_entry.id   AF-A0A2G5CIR8-F1
#
_cell.length_a   1.000
_cell.length_b   1.000
_cell.length_c   1.000
_cell.angle_alpha   90.00
_cell.angle_beta   90.00
_cell.angle_gamma   90.00
#
_symmetry.space_group_name_H-M   'P 1'
#
loop_
_entity.id
_entity.type
_entity.pdbx_description
1 polymer ?
#
loop_
_entity_poly.entity_id
_entity_poly.type
_entity_poly.pdbx_seq_one_letter_code
_entity_poly.pdbx_strand_id
1 'polypeptide(L)'
;MGDKHARSTKNIASEDDKPHYIGKIIEFFESTEDNLYVTVQWFYRPIETVIKEEAMEELDNLFDKRLVFYTDIKDANPLKCLISKLKIERIALDVDSKILDCDYYYNMSYSPNYSTFSKMAGDQPVSSLSISSDMNLLDLYSGYGAMSTGLCLGAAIAGVNLITRWSVDIDKNVCQSIGHNHPKTKVICEAAENFLSLLKIWKKLCEKYSLIQRNSSEDEEDRDDCYDSLKAWENLCEKSPLMETNSNDIEESKHNSFKLSKIFDVEKMIDICFGVPKGFEDRGIYFKVRWEDFGSGDDTWEPIGALSKYFFQASILFKSIGNVDVICGGPPCQGMSGFNRFRNNKDPLENSQNNQVLVFMTIVEFLKPKYVLMENVVDIVKFSKGFLGRYTIGRLASMKYQVRLGLLAAGCYGLPQFRLRAFFWGAQPSKKLPPYPLPTHEVDFRGCIPLQFRGNLVAYGEGDCCELRRALKLEDVLLDLPQFFRFGVHIPVMDDLHLQYVELVGFTSVDTKAPEKVRLYDHRPYNLSQDDYERAIQIPKKKGANFRDLRGLKVGEGNIIALDHD
;
A
#
# COMPACT_ATOMS: atom_id res chain seq x y z
N MET A 1 52.12 19.00 20.33
CA MET A 1 51.20 17.90 20.00
C MET A 1 49.89 18.14 20.76
N GLY A 2 49.08 19.15 20.47
CA GLY A 2 48.61 19.64 19.17
C GLY A 2 47.20 19.07 18.96
N ASP A 3 46.18 19.82 19.38
CA ASP A 3 44.76 19.45 19.50
C ASP A 3 44.21 18.43 18.50
N LYS A 4 43.52 17.42 19.04
CA LYS A 4 42.66 16.48 18.30
C LYS A 4 41.64 17.29 17.48
N HIS A 5 41.94 17.45 16.20
CA HIS A 5 41.14 18.16 15.21
C HIS A 5 39.65 17.86 15.37
N ALA A 6 38.90 18.91 15.71
CA ALA A 6 37.46 18.90 15.73
C ALA A 6 36.96 18.49 14.34
N ARG A 7 36.30 17.32 14.29
CA ARG A 7 35.56 16.78 13.15
C ARG A 7 34.43 17.75 12.78
N SER A 8 34.76 18.83 12.07
CA SER A 8 33.82 19.89 11.71
C SER A 8 33.07 19.56 10.43
N THR A 9 31.78 19.84 10.42
CA THR A 9 30.95 19.78 9.21
C THR A 9 31.13 21.07 8.39
N LYS A 10 31.17 20.95 7.06
CA LYS A 10 31.50 22.03 6.13
C LYS A 10 30.58 22.02 4.91
N ASN A 11 30.36 23.20 4.33
CA ASN A 11 29.98 23.34 2.92
C ASN A 11 31.18 23.00 2.03
N ILE A 12 30.91 22.30 0.94
CA ILE A 12 31.91 21.86 -0.04
C ILE A 12 31.46 22.33 -1.42
N ALA A 13 32.41 22.86 -2.17
CA ALA A 13 32.16 23.43 -3.50
C ALA A 13 31.46 22.42 -4.41
N SER A 14 30.39 22.92 -5.04
CA SER A 14 29.60 22.28 -6.09
C SER A 14 29.99 22.87 -7.45
N GLU A 15 29.45 22.29 -8.52
CA GLU A 15 29.46 22.93 -9.84
C GLU A 15 28.74 24.29 -9.81
N ASP A 16 29.09 25.17 -10.74
CA ASP A 16 28.45 26.48 -10.89
C ASP A 16 26.92 26.30 -11.01
N ASP A 17 26.16 27.19 -10.35
CA ASP A 17 24.68 27.20 -10.24
C ASP A 17 24.02 26.07 -9.42
N LYS A 18 24.78 25.20 -8.74
CA LYS A 18 24.23 24.20 -7.81
C LYS A 18 24.48 24.56 -6.34
N PRO A 19 23.58 24.20 -5.40
CA PRO A 19 23.82 24.38 -3.97
C PRO A 19 25.06 23.59 -3.54
N HIS A 20 25.83 24.16 -2.61
CA HIS A 20 27.01 23.50 -2.07
C HIS A 20 26.66 22.16 -1.42
N TYR A 21 27.57 21.19 -1.56
CA TYR A 21 27.46 19.91 -0.88
C TYR A 21 27.70 20.07 0.62
N ILE A 22 27.08 19.22 1.42
CA ILE A 22 27.25 19.22 2.87
C ILE A 22 28.02 17.98 3.28
N GLY A 23 29.11 18.16 4.02
CA GLY A 23 29.98 17.04 4.37
C GLY A 23 30.66 17.16 5.72
N LYS A 24 30.77 16.02 6.42
CA LYS A 24 31.55 15.86 7.63
C LYS A 24 32.96 15.43 7.27
N ILE A 25 33.95 16.17 7.74
CA ILE A 25 35.36 15.80 7.56
C ILE A 25 35.67 14.55 8.40
N ILE A 26 36.22 13.52 7.75
CA ILE A 26 36.65 12.28 8.39
C ILE A 26 38.15 12.30 8.66
N GLU A 27 38.94 12.68 7.68
CA GLU A 27 40.42 12.71 7.75
C GLU A 27 40.99 13.70 6.73
N PHE A 28 42.21 14.15 7.01
CA PHE A 28 43.06 14.89 6.07
C PHE A 28 44.25 14.01 5.72
N PHE A 29 44.66 14.04 4.46
CA PHE A 29 45.83 13.29 4.01
C PHE A 29 46.51 13.99 2.84
N GLU A 30 47.77 13.64 2.62
CA GLU A 30 48.57 14.08 1.49
C GLU A 30 48.68 12.91 0.51
N SER A 31 48.52 13.17 -0.79
CA SER A 31 48.68 12.14 -1.80
C SER A 31 50.16 11.82 -2.04
N THR A 32 50.44 10.76 -2.81
CA THR A 32 51.80 10.44 -3.27
C THR A 32 52.41 11.48 -4.22
N GLU A 33 51.64 12.50 -4.60
CA GLU A 33 52.04 13.61 -5.48
C GLU A 33 52.04 14.95 -4.72
N ASP A 34 52.18 14.92 -3.39
CA ASP A 34 52.25 16.10 -2.50
C ASP A 34 51.03 17.04 -2.59
N ASN A 35 49.87 16.50 -2.97
CA ASN A 35 48.61 17.24 -3.01
C ASN A 35 47.80 17.01 -1.74
N LEU A 36 47.22 18.07 -1.18
CA LEU A 36 46.42 17.99 0.04
C LEU A 36 44.96 17.61 -0.24
N TYR A 37 44.50 16.53 0.39
CA TYR A 37 43.15 16.00 0.27
C TYR A 37 42.45 15.91 1.63
N VAL A 38 41.13 15.80 1.56
CA VAL A 38 40.23 15.57 2.69
C VAL A 38 39.23 14.49 2.32
N THR A 39 39.06 13.49 3.19
CA THR A 39 37.97 12.52 3.07
C THR A 39 36.73 13.10 3.72
N VAL A 40 35.65 13.15 2.97
CA VAL A 40 34.37 13.72 3.38
C VAL A 40 33.31 12.63 3.44
N GLN A 41 32.55 12.60 4.52
CA GLN A 41 31.30 11.86 4.66
C GLN A 41 30.12 12.76 4.33
N TRP A 42 29.29 12.40 3.34
CA TRP A 42 28.23 13.29 2.86
C TRP A 42 26.97 13.28 3.71
N PHE A 43 26.30 14.43 3.76
CA PHE A 43 24.90 14.58 4.14
C PHE A 43 24.08 14.92 2.91
N TYR A 44 22.92 14.28 2.75
CA TYR A 44 22.04 14.50 1.60
C TYR A 44 20.80 15.29 2.00
N ARG A 45 20.48 16.35 1.28
CA ARG A 45 19.15 16.99 1.31
C ARG A 45 18.12 16.02 0.71
N PRO A 46 16.82 16.17 1.01
CA PRO A 46 15.77 15.35 0.37
C PRO A 46 15.92 15.24 -1.15
N ILE A 47 16.17 16.36 -1.83
CA ILE A 47 16.37 16.44 -3.29
C ILE A 47 17.60 15.69 -3.80
N GLU A 48 18.61 15.45 -2.97
CA GLU A 48 19.84 14.73 -3.33
C GLU A 48 19.68 13.20 -3.21
N THR A 49 18.62 12.73 -2.56
CA THR A 49 18.28 11.30 -2.41
C THR A 49 17.59 10.70 -3.64
N VAL A 50 16.97 9.52 -3.49
CA VAL A 50 16.07 8.96 -4.50
C VAL A 50 14.82 9.84 -4.75
N ILE A 51 14.49 10.80 -3.88
CA ILE A 51 13.29 11.63 -4.10
C ILE A 51 13.48 12.50 -5.35
N LYS A 52 14.68 13.10 -5.51
CA LYS A 52 15.07 13.97 -6.65
C LYS A 52 14.13 15.15 -6.88
N GLU A 53 14.51 16.02 -7.81
CA GLU A 53 13.69 17.17 -8.25
C GLU A 53 12.28 16.71 -8.67
N GLU A 54 12.18 15.57 -9.35
CA GLU A 54 10.91 15.09 -9.91
C GLU A 54 9.77 15.00 -8.89
N ALA A 55 10.03 14.54 -7.65
CA ALA A 55 9.00 14.46 -6.62
C ALA A 55 9.06 15.62 -5.61
N MET A 56 10.16 16.37 -5.56
CA MET A 56 10.31 17.44 -4.57
C MET A 56 9.39 18.63 -4.83
N GLU A 57 8.99 18.90 -6.08
CA GLU A 57 8.01 19.98 -6.38
C GLU A 57 6.70 19.81 -5.59
N GLU A 58 6.25 18.57 -5.40
CA GLU A 58 5.03 18.22 -4.66
C GLU A 58 5.26 18.03 -3.15
N LEU A 59 6.52 17.93 -2.73
CA LEU A 59 6.91 17.57 -1.36
C LEU A 59 7.65 18.68 -0.62
N ASP A 60 8.03 19.78 -1.29
CA ASP A 60 8.89 20.83 -0.72
C ASP A 60 8.31 21.39 0.58
N ASN A 61 6.99 21.63 0.61
CA ASN A 61 6.31 22.15 1.79
C ASN A 61 6.20 21.14 2.95
N LEU A 62 6.51 19.85 2.72
CA LEU A 62 6.43 18.80 3.74
C LEU A 62 7.76 18.54 4.44
N PHE A 63 8.88 19.03 3.88
CA PHE A 63 10.20 18.88 4.47
C PHE A 63 10.68 20.19 5.09
N ASP A 64 11.25 20.12 6.29
CA ASP A 64 11.99 21.24 6.87
C ASP A 64 13.24 21.52 6.01
N LYS A 65 13.44 22.77 5.59
CA LYS A 65 14.58 23.17 4.76
C LYS A 65 15.94 22.95 5.42
N ARG A 66 15.97 22.79 6.76
CA ARG A 66 17.16 22.46 7.55
C ARG A 66 17.40 20.95 7.70
N LEU A 67 16.49 20.10 7.23
CA LEU A 67 16.65 18.65 7.30
C LEU A 67 17.69 18.16 6.28
N VAL A 68 18.62 17.34 6.77
CA VAL A 68 19.53 16.54 5.93
C VAL A 68 19.54 15.10 6.42
N PHE A 69 20.02 14.18 5.58
CA PHE A 69 20.15 12.75 5.88
C PHE A 69 21.62 12.38 5.97
N TYR A 70 22.00 11.70 7.05
CA TYR A 70 23.35 11.16 7.18
C TYR A 70 23.57 10.02 6.17
N THR A 71 24.71 9.96 5.49
CA THR A 71 25.03 8.82 4.61
C THR A 71 26.30 8.11 5.11
N ASP A 72 26.59 6.93 4.56
CA ASP A 72 27.89 6.25 4.73
C ASP A 72 28.80 6.42 3.50
N ILE A 73 28.40 7.25 2.53
CA ILE A 73 29.14 7.51 1.28
C ILE A 73 30.28 8.50 1.54
N LYS A 74 31.51 8.08 1.27
CA LYS A 74 32.71 8.89 1.49
C LYS A 74 33.48 9.08 0.21
N ASP A 75 33.95 10.31 0.00
CA ASP A 75 34.80 10.64 -1.14
C ASP A 75 36.02 11.48 -0.71
N ALA A 76 37.14 11.26 -1.40
CA ALA A 76 38.33 12.09 -1.27
C ALA A 76 38.20 13.33 -2.15
N ASN A 77 38.42 14.51 -1.58
CA ASN A 77 38.27 15.79 -2.25
C ASN A 77 39.53 16.64 -2.04
N PRO A 78 39.95 17.46 -3.01
CA PRO A 78 41.01 18.44 -2.80
C PRO A 78 40.67 19.38 -1.63
N LEU A 79 41.66 19.72 -0.79
CA LEU A 79 41.44 20.57 0.38
C LEU A 79 40.80 21.93 0.03
N LYS A 80 41.12 22.47 -1.15
CA LYS A 80 40.59 23.73 -1.67
C LYS A 80 39.07 23.75 -1.88
N CYS A 81 38.39 22.59 -1.87
CA CYS A 81 36.94 22.50 -2.04
C CYS A 81 36.16 22.87 -0.77
N LEU A 82 36.80 23.01 0.39
CA LEU A 82 36.12 23.40 1.63
C LEU A 82 35.76 24.90 1.62
N ILE A 83 34.49 25.23 1.84
CA ILE A 83 33.97 26.60 1.76
C ILE A 83 33.78 27.21 3.16
N SER A 84 32.79 26.74 3.92
CA SER A 84 32.40 27.34 5.20
C SER A 84 32.01 26.28 6.23
N LYS A 85 32.12 26.61 7.51
CA LYS A 85 31.75 25.70 8.63
C LYS A 85 30.24 25.73 8.85
N LEU A 86 29.66 24.56 9.08
CA LEU A 86 28.25 24.38 9.40
C LEU A 86 28.09 23.78 10.81
N LYS A 87 27.08 24.24 11.54
CA LYS A 87 26.57 23.64 12.77
C LYS A 87 25.44 22.68 12.40
N ILE A 88 25.75 21.38 12.41
CA ILE A 88 24.76 20.32 12.13
C ILE A 88 24.54 19.48 13.39
N GLU A 89 23.29 19.43 13.85
CA GLU A 89 22.91 18.67 15.05
C GLU A 89 22.21 17.36 14.70
N ARG A 90 22.51 16.32 15.49
CA ARG A 90 21.73 15.07 15.45
C ARG A 90 20.57 15.22 16.41
N ILE A 91 19.35 14.93 15.96
CA ILE A 91 18.19 14.87 16.84
C ILE A 91 17.51 13.51 16.78
N ALA A 92 16.80 13.16 17.85
CA ALA A 92 15.88 12.05 17.81
C ALA A 92 14.63 12.42 16.97
N LEU A 93 13.99 11.41 16.39
CA LEU A 93 12.88 11.58 15.42
C LEU A 93 11.65 12.27 16.01
N ASP A 94 11.48 12.19 17.32
CA ASP A 94 10.39 12.72 18.14
C ASP A 94 10.64 14.15 18.65
N VAL A 95 11.84 14.71 18.45
CA VAL A 95 12.17 16.07 18.87
C VAL A 95 11.68 17.08 17.84
N ASP A 96 11.04 18.16 18.30
CA ASP A 96 10.66 19.30 17.45
C ASP A 96 11.91 20.08 17.01
N SER A 97 12.12 20.18 15.70
CA SER A 97 13.25 20.88 15.10
C SER A 97 13.16 22.40 15.26
N LYS A 98 11.97 22.96 15.55
CA LYS A 98 11.75 24.41 15.70
C LYS A 98 12.56 25.01 16.86
N ILE A 99 13.05 24.20 17.80
CA ILE A 99 13.74 24.62 19.03
C ILE A 99 15.28 24.68 18.85
N LEU A 100 15.80 24.21 17.71
CA LEU A 100 17.25 24.07 17.51
C LEU A 100 17.89 25.33 16.92
N ASP A 101 18.94 25.81 17.60
CA ASP A 101 19.91 26.76 17.06
C ASP A 101 20.97 25.99 16.25
N CYS A 102 20.67 25.64 15.00
CA CYS A 102 21.59 24.96 14.08
C CYS A 102 21.33 25.36 12.62
N ASP A 103 22.35 25.26 11.78
CA ASP A 103 22.22 25.49 10.33
C ASP A 103 21.41 24.37 9.69
N TYR A 104 21.71 23.12 10.08
CA TYR A 104 21.03 21.92 9.62
C TYR A 104 20.87 20.92 10.77
N TYR A 105 19.97 19.96 10.61
CA TYR A 105 19.86 18.82 11.51
C TYR A 105 19.57 17.54 10.74
N TYR A 106 19.82 16.41 11.38
CA TYR A 106 19.45 15.10 10.84
C TYR A 106 18.91 14.19 11.94
N ASN A 107 17.97 13.34 11.55
CA ASN A 107 17.32 12.36 12.42
C ASN A 107 17.31 10.93 11.81
N MET A 108 17.64 10.81 10.53
CA MET A 108 17.76 9.55 9.81
C MET A 108 19.05 9.49 8.99
N SER A 109 19.45 8.26 8.69
CA SER A 109 20.43 7.97 7.65
C SER A 109 19.74 7.61 6.34
N TYR A 110 20.40 7.92 5.22
CA TYR A 110 20.01 7.51 3.88
C TYR A 110 21.06 6.58 3.26
N SER A 111 20.60 5.48 2.66
CA SER A 111 21.40 4.57 1.84
C SER A 111 20.78 4.41 0.46
N PRO A 112 21.56 4.55 -0.63
CA PRO A 112 21.07 4.27 -1.99
C PRO A 112 20.56 2.84 -2.16
N ASN A 113 21.14 1.88 -1.41
CA ASN A 113 20.70 0.49 -1.43
C ASN A 113 19.31 0.38 -0.85
N TYR A 114 18.40 -0.16 -1.65
CA TYR A 114 16.96 -0.21 -1.38
C TYR A 114 16.33 1.15 -1.08
N SER A 115 16.98 2.25 -1.46
CA SER A 115 16.54 3.62 -1.15
C SER A 115 16.12 3.77 0.32
N THR A 116 16.99 3.30 1.22
CA THR A 116 16.65 3.14 2.63
C THR A 116 16.79 4.44 3.38
N PHE A 117 15.72 4.88 4.03
CA PHE A 117 15.74 5.88 5.09
C PHE A 117 15.56 5.14 6.41
N SER A 118 16.56 5.21 7.30
CA SER A 118 16.54 4.47 8.56
C SER A 118 16.90 5.34 9.73
N LYS A 119 16.42 4.98 10.92
CA LYS A 119 16.87 5.65 12.14
C LYS A 119 18.37 5.48 12.35
N MET A 120 18.99 6.41 13.09
CA MET A 120 20.42 6.37 13.36
C MET A 120 20.81 5.26 14.34
N ALA A 121 22.01 4.70 14.18
CA ALA A 121 22.56 3.73 15.13
C ALA A 121 22.70 4.37 16.53
N GLY A 122 22.32 3.63 17.57
CA GLY A 122 22.30 4.09 18.97
C GLY A 122 20.91 4.51 19.49
N ASP A 123 19.93 4.73 18.61
CA ASP A 123 18.54 4.93 19.02
C ASP A 123 17.94 3.56 19.38
N GLN A 124 18.13 3.15 20.64
CA GLN A 124 17.64 1.89 21.15
C GLN A 124 16.12 1.79 20.89
N PRO A 125 15.61 0.68 20.34
CA PRO A 125 14.17 0.45 20.41
C PRO A 125 13.77 0.45 21.88
N VAL A 126 12.75 1.24 22.23
CA VAL A 126 12.15 1.16 23.57
C VAL A 126 11.65 -0.27 23.75
N SER A 127 12.31 -0.97 24.67
CA SER A 127 12.09 -2.31 25.21
C SER A 127 11.95 -3.49 24.24
N SER A 128 12.76 -4.51 24.57
CA SER A 128 12.58 -5.93 24.31
C SER A 128 11.12 -6.39 24.33
N LEU A 129 10.78 -7.26 23.38
CA LEU A 129 9.52 -7.99 23.27
C LEU A 129 8.90 -8.32 24.65
N SER A 130 7.80 -7.66 24.97
CA SER A 130 6.75 -8.29 25.76
C SER A 130 5.92 -9.16 24.82
N ILE A 131 5.75 -10.42 25.23
CA ILE A 131 4.94 -11.45 24.60
C ILE A 131 3.53 -10.93 24.25
N SER A 132 3.08 -11.24 23.02
CA SER A 132 1.68 -11.41 22.63
C SER A 132 0.73 -10.22 22.81
N SER A 133 0.92 -9.13 22.06
CA SER A 133 -0.24 -8.29 21.70
C SER A 133 -0.60 -8.54 20.24
N ASP A 134 -1.86 -8.88 19.99
CA ASP A 134 -2.43 -8.95 18.65
C ASP A 134 -2.14 -7.64 17.89
N MET A 135 -1.64 -7.75 16.66
CA MET A 135 -1.48 -6.62 15.77
C MET A 135 -2.66 -6.58 14.79
N ASN A 136 -3.29 -5.42 14.67
CA ASN A 136 -4.42 -5.23 13.77
C ASN A 136 -3.96 -4.71 12.41
N LEU A 137 -4.31 -5.45 11.36
CA LEU A 137 -4.05 -5.11 9.96
C LEU A 137 -5.30 -4.51 9.30
N LEU A 138 -5.08 -3.41 8.59
CA LEU A 138 -6.02 -2.83 7.62
C LEU A 138 -5.47 -3.09 6.21
N ASP A 139 -6.26 -3.75 5.37
CA ASP A 139 -5.93 -4.03 3.96
C ASP A 139 -6.73 -3.11 3.03
N LEU A 140 -6.05 -2.15 2.40
CA LEU A 140 -6.64 -1.21 1.45
C LEU A 140 -6.46 -1.71 0.02
N TYR A 141 -7.50 -1.59 -0.82
CA TYR A 141 -7.48 -2.15 -2.17
C TYR A 141 -7.18 -3.64 -2.13
N SER A 142 -7.86 -4.34 -1.21
CA SER A 142 -7.46 -5.67 -0.75
C SER A 142 -7.46 -6.72 -1.87
N GLY A 143 -8.23 -6.50 -2.95
CA GLY A 143 -8.53 -7.55 -3.91
C GLY A 143 -9.06 -8.78 -3.15
N TYR A 144 -8.77 -9.98 -3.63
CA TYR A 144 -9.18 -11.21 -2.92
C TYR A 144 -8.42 -11.49 -1.60
N GLY A 145 -7.69 -10.51 -1.05
CA GLY A 145 -7.01 -10.62 0.26
C GLY A 145 -5.70 -11.41 0.23
N ALA A 146 -5.08 -11.59 -0.94
CA ALA A 146 -3.87 -12.39 -1.08
C ALA A 146 -2.68 -11.81 -0.30
N MET A 147 -2.50 -10.48 -0.33
CA MET A 147 -1.42 -9.80 0.37
C MET A 147 -1.60 -9.87 1.89
N SER A 148 -2.79 -9.52 2.40
CA SER A 148 -3.08 -9.60 3.84
C SER A 148 -3.00 -11.03 4.36
N THR A 149 -3.51 -12.02 3.61
CA THR A 149 -3.37 -13.45 3.95
C THR A 149 -1.90 -13.85 4.04
N GLY A 150 -1.09 -13.53 3.02
CA GLY A 150 0.34 -13.84 3.02
C GLY A 150 1.10 -13.17 4.16
N LEU A 151 0.77 -11.92 4.48
CA LEU A 151 1.34 -11.19 5.61
C LEU A 151 1.00 -11.84 6.95
N CYS A 152 -0.27 -12.18 7.18
CA CYS A 152 -0.71 -12.83 8.41
C CYS A 152 -0.02 -14.20 8.60
N LEU A 153 0.05 -15.01 7.54
CA LEU A 153 0.74 -16.31 7.57
C LEU A 153 2.24 -16.15 7.84
N GLY A 154 2.91 -15.21 7.15
CA GLY A 154 4.33 -14.93 7.37
C GLY A 154 4.63 -14.39 8.77
N ALA A 155 3.76 -13.52 9.29
CA ALA A 155 3.85 -12.99 10.65
C ALA A 155 3.68 -14.10 11.69
N ALA A 156 2.73 -15.03 11.48
CA ALA A 156 2.52 -16.17 12.37
C ALA A 156 3.76 -17.07 12.46
N ILE A 157 4.44 -17.34 11.34
CA ILE A 157 5.72 -18.08 11.31
C ILE A 157 6.79 -17.34 12.13
N ALA A 158 6.77 -16.00 12.12
CA ALA A 158 7.67 -15.17 12.91
C ALA A 158 7.24 -14.98 14.39
N GLY A 159 6.17 -15.67 14.83
CA GLY A 159 5.65 -15.57 16.20
C GLY A 159 4.86 -14.29 16.49
N VAL A 160 4.39 -13.59 15.46
CA VAL A 160 3.58 -12.37 15.56
C VAL A 160 2.13 -12.67 15.17
N ASN A 161 1.19 -12.46 16.09
CA ASN A 161 -0.23 -12.60 15.80
C ASN A 161 -0.76 -11.36 15.05
N LEU A 162 -0.62 -11.35 13.73
CA LEU A 162 -1.16 -10.31 12.86
C LEU A 162 -2.53 -10.73 12.34
N ILE A 163 -3.55 -9.91 12.58
CA ILE A 163 -4.94 -10.21 12.23
C ILE A 163 -5.49 -9.14 11.29
N THR A 164 -5.94 -9.52 10.10
CA THR A 164 -6.73 -8.65 9.22
C THR A 164 -8.05 -8.31 9.88
N ARG A 165 -8.14 -7.11 10.47
CA ARG A 165 -9.35 -6.63 11.13
C ARG A 165 -10.29 -5.92 10.16
N TRP A 166 -9.71 -5.23 9.18
CA TRP A 166 -10.46 -4.47 8.20
C TRP A 166 -9.90 -4.70 6.81
N SER A 167 -10.80 -4.78 5.83
CA SER A 167 -10.44 -4.78 4.41
C SER A 167 -11.34 -3.79 3.67
N VAL A 168 -10.77 -3.03 2.75
CA VAL A 168 -11.50 -2.02 1.96
C VAL A 168 -11.31 -2.33 0.48
N ASP A 169 -12.41 -2.60 -0.22
CA ASP A 169 -12.42 -2.76 -1.67
C ASP A 169 -13.75 -2.26 -2.24
N ILE A 170 -13.73 -1.77 -3.49
CA ILE A 170 -14.93 -1.27 -4.15
C ILE A 170 -15.72 -2.39 -4.84
N ASP A 171 -15.07 -3.51 -5.20
CA ASP A 171 -15.71 -4.62 -5.89
C ASP A 171 -16.46 -5.52 -4.91
N LYS A 172 -17.77 -5.68 -5.15
CA LYS A 172 -18.65 -6.48 -4.32
C LYS A 172 -18.30 -7.97 -4.30
N ASN A 173 -17.87 -8.55 -5.43
CA ASN A 173 -17.51 -9.97 -5.53
C ASN A 173 -16.23 -10.24 -4.73
N VAL A 174 -15.29 -9.29 -4.80
CA VAL A 174 -14.08 -9.29 -3.98
C VAL A 174 -14.45 -9.27 -2.49
N CYS A 175 -15.30 -8.32 -2.08
CA CYS A 175 -15.73 -8.20 -0.69
C CYS A 175 -16.42 -9.46 -0.17
N GLN A 176 -17.27 -10.09 -1.00
CA GLN A 176 -17.90 -11.36 -0.66
C GLN A 176 -16.88 -12.48 -0.45
N SER A 177 -15.85 -12.55 -1.29
CA SER A 177 -14.81 -13.57 -1.21
C SER A 177 -13.95 -13.41 0.04
N ILE A 178 -13.55 -12.18 0.40
CA ILE A 178 -12.86 -11.92 1.66
C ILE A 178 -13.75 -12.27 2.85
N GLY A 179 -15.02 -11.85 2.83
CA GLY A 179 -15.96 -12.14 3.93
C GLY A 179 -16.16 -13.64 4.14
N HIS A 180 -16.09 -14.44 3.07
CA HIS A 180 -16.13 -15.90 3.14
C HIS A 180 -14.85 -16.50 3.74
N ASN A 181 -13.67 -16.09 3.26
CA ASN A 181 -12.38 -16.65 3.67
C ASN A 181 -11.90 -16.15 5.04
N HIS A 182 -12.33 -14.93 5.44
CA HIS A 182 -11.92 -14.26 6.67
C HIS A 182 -13.14 -13.73 7.43
N PRO A 183 -13.95 -14.62 8.05
CA PRO A 183 -15.24 -14.24 8.66
C PRO A 183 -15.10 -13.28 9.86
N LYS A 184 -13.89 -13.12 10.40
CA LYS A 184 -13.60 -12.17 11.49
C LYS A 184 -13.15 -10.79 11.00
N THR A 185 -12.93 -10.62 9.71
CA THR A 185 -12.53 -9.35 9.09
C THR A 185 -13.78 -8.53 8.80
N LYS A 186 -13.80 -7.26 9.22
CA LYS A 186 -14.82 -6.31 8.80
C LYS A 186 -14.51 -5.86 7.37
N VAL A 187 -15.33 -6.33 6.43
CA VAL A 187 -15.20 -6.02 5.00
C VAL A 187 -16.01 -4.76 4.67
N ILE A 188 -15.33 -3.73 4.19
CA ILE A 188 -15.91 -2.45 3.79
C ILE A 188 -15.95 -2.40 2.26
N CYS A 189 -17.16 -2.47 1.71
CA CYS A 189 -17.41 -2.54 0.27
C CYS A 189 -17.61 -1.14 -0.33
N GLU A 190 -16.57 -0.30 -0.27
CA GLU A 190 -16.62 1.11 -0.66
C GLU A 190 -15.30 1.54 -1.32
N ALA A 191 -15.35 2.67 -2.03
CA ALA A 191 -14.14 3.34 -2.51
C ALA A 191 -13.27 3.82 -1.34
N ALA A 192 -11.95 3.79 -1.50
CA ALA A 192 -11.00 4.18 -0.45
C ALA A 192 -11.16 5.65 -0.03
N GLU A 193 -11.58 6.54 -0.94
CA GLU A 193 -11.88 7.94 -0.66
C GLU A 193 -13.08 8.09 0.26
N ASN A 194 -14.12 7.30 0.04
CA ASN A 194 -15.30 7.30 0.90
C ASN A 194 -14.94 6.77 2.28
N PHE A 195 -14.12 5.72 2.35
CA PHE A 195 -13.58 5.24 3.60
C PHE A 195 -12.73 6.30 4.33
N LEU A 196 -11.88 7.04 3.61
CA LEU A 196 -11.12 8.16 4.18
C LEU A 196 -12.04 9.27 4.71
N SER A 197 -13.07 9.67 3.96
CA SER A 197 -14.06 10.64 4.42
C SER A 197 -14.77 10.15 5.68
N LEU A 198 -15.13 8.87 5.73
CA LEU A 198 -15.74 8.23 6.89
C LEU A 198 -14.81 8.26 8.11
N LEU A 199 -13.52 7.96 7.94
CA LEU A 199 -12.51 8.08 9.00
C LEU A 199 -12.43 9.51 9.58
N LYS A 200 -12.37 10.52 8.71
CA LYS A 200 -12.27 11.94 9.10
C LYS A 200 -13.49 12.39 9.90
N ILE A 201 -14.68 12.10 9.38
CA ILE A 201 -15.96 12.39 10.03
C ILE A 201 -16.03 11.69 11.38
N TRP A 202 -15.63 10.43 11.42
CA TRP A 202 -15.68 9.64 12.63
C TRP A 202 -14.81 10.20 13.75
N LYS A 203 -13.57 10.62 13.45
CA LYS A 203 -12.69 11.27 14.44
C LYS A 203 -13.39 12.47 15.09
N LYS A 204 -14.04 13.31 14.28
CA LYS A 204 -14.83 14.46 14.76
C LYS A 204 -16.00 14.04 15.65
N LEU A 205 -16.73 12.99 15.27
CA LEU A 205 -17.83 12.47 16.11
C LEU A 205 -17.31 11.95 17.45
N CYS A 206 -16.21 11.20 17.46
CA CYS A 206 -15.59 10.71 18.69
C CYS A 206 -15.13 11.84 19.61
N GLU A 207 -14.53 12.90 19.05
CA GLU A 207 -14.11 14.10 19.79
C GLU A 207 -15.30 14.83 20.38
N LYS A 208 -16.36 15.05 19.59
CA LYS A 208 -17.59 15.74 20.01
C LYS A 208 -18.25 15.05 21.22
N TYR A 209 -18.25 13.73 21.25
CA TYR A 209 -18.88 12.94 22.31
C TYR A 209 -17.90 12.43 23.38
N SER A 210 -16.65 12.96 23.43
CA SER A 210 -15.63 12.63 24.44
C SER A 210 -15.26 11.13 24.52
N LEU A 211 -15.34 10.41 23.40
CA LEU A 211 -15.07 8.97 23.34
C LEU A 211 -13.60 8.62 23.11
N ILE A 212 -12.80 9.63 22.74
CA ILE A 212 -11.34 9.62 22.62
C ILE A 212 -10.83 10.75 23.53
N GLN A 213 -9.79 10.50 24.34
CA GLN A 213 -9.14 11.54 25.14
C GLN A 213 -8.45 12.55 24.21
N ARG A 214 -8.68 13.85 24.43
CA ARG A 214 -7.90 14.91 23.77
C ARG A 214 -6.43 14.77 24.17
N ASN A 215 -5.56 14.40 23.23
CA ASN A 215 -4.12 14.55 23.44
C ASN A 215 -3.77 16.01 23.20
N SER A 216 -3.60 16.76 24.29
CA SER A 216 -3.20 18.15 24.26
C SER A 216 -1.73 18.28 23.82
N SER A 217 -1.48 18.69 22.56
CA SER A 217 -0.43 19.67 22.19
C SER A 217 -0.15 19.83 20.68
N GLU A 218 -0.76 19.07 19.75
CA GLU A 218 -0.39 19.14 18.31
C GLU A 218 -1.50 19.63 17.35
N ASP A 219 -2.75 19.84 17.80
CA ASP A 219 -3.90 20.08 16.90
C ASP A 219 -4.20 21.57 16.59
N GLU A 220 -3.27 22.51 16.83
CA GLU A 220 -3.58 23.95 16.65
C GLU A 220 -3.49 24.47 15.20
N GLU A 221 -2.79 23.77 14.30
CA GLU A 221 -2.57 24.20 12.90
C GLU A 221 -3.59 23.63 11.89
N ASP A 222 -4.41 22.63 12.25
CA ASP A 222 -5.45 22.03 11.38
C ASP A 222 -6.79 22.80 11.38
N ARG A 223 -6.81 24.04 11.88
CA ARG A 223 -8.04 24.81 12.12
C ARG A 223 -8.76 25.31 10.86
N ASP A 224 -8.06 25.53 9.74
CA ASP A 224 -8.66 26.22 8.58
C ASP A 224 -9.43 25.29 7.61
N ASP A 225 -8.86 24.16 7.16
CA ASP A 225 -9.57 23.21 6.27
C ASP A 225 -10.68 22.42 6.98
N CYS A 226 -10.56 22.30 8.30
CA CYS A 226 -11.46 21.52 9.14
C CYS A 226 -12.80 22.26 9.41
N TYR A 227 -12.79 23.60 9.35
CA TYR A 227 -13.94 24.46 9.62
C TYR A 227 -14.91 24.51 8.42
N ASP A 228 -14.40 24.53 7.19
CA ASP A 228 -15.22 24.52 5.98
C ASP A 228 -15.93 23.17 5.76
N SER A 229 -15.29 22.06 6.11
CA SER A 229 -15.94 20.75 6.12
C SER A 229 -17.01 20.62 7.21
N LEU A 230 -16.88 21.36 8.32
CA LEU A 230 -17.90 21.40 9.39
C LEU A 230 -19.11 22.23 8.97
N LYS A 231 -18.90 23.39 8.34
CA LYS A 231 -19.98 24.18 7.74
C LYS A 231 -20.66 23.45 6.59
N ALA A 232 -19.93 22.73 5.76
CA ALA A 232 -20.52 21.87 4.72
C ALA A 232 -21.36 20.74 5.33
N TRP A 233 -20.91 20.15 6.45
CA TRP A 233 -21.62 19.11 7.19
C TRP A 233 -22.86 19.65 7.95
N GLU A 234 -22.77 20.80 8.60
CA GLU A 234 -23.90 21.49 9.24
C GLU A 234 -24.94 21.94 8.19
N ASN A 235 -24.49 22.50 7.06
CA ASN A 235 -25.37 22.86 5.94
C ASN A 235 -26.02 21.64 5.25
N LEU A 236 -25.38 20.46 5.27
CA LEU A 236 -25.98 19.21 4.77
C LEU A 236 -27.01 18.63 5.76
N CYS A 237 -26.79 18.79 7.06
CA CYS A 237 -27.74 18.36 8.10
C CYS A 237 -28.98 19.28 8.16
N GLU A 238 -28.84 20.58 7.88
CA GLU A 238 -29.95 21.54 7.83
C GLU A 238 -30.79 21.46 6.53
N LYS A 239 -30.26 20.85 5.46
CA LYS A 239 -30.96 20.72 4.17
C LYS A 239 -31.76 19.43 3.99
N SER A 240 -31.68 18.48 4.93
CA SER A 240 -32.61 17.34 4.93
C SER A 240 -33.99 17.87 5.36
N PRO A 241 -35.03 17.83 4.50
CA PRO A 241 -36.32 18.37 4.88
C PRO A 241 -36.86 17.59 6.07
N LEU A 242 -37.01 18.26 7.20
CA LEU A 242 -38.07 17.91 8.14
C LEU A 242 -39.36 17.95 7.33
N MET A 243 -39.98 16.79 7.09
CA MET A 243 -41.38 16.76 6.66
C MET A 243 -42.23 17.29 7.82
N GLU A 244 -42.30 18.61 7.95
CA GLU A 244 -43.45 19.27 8.56
C GLU A 244 -44.60 19.10 7.57
N THR A 245 -45.49 18.17 7.88
CA THR A 245 -46.77 18.02 7.18
C THR A 245 -47.59 19.28 7.45
N ASN A 246 -47.53 20.25 6.54
CA ASN A 246 -48.52 21.31 6.48
C ASN A 246 -49.84 20.72 6.01
N SER A 247 -50.80 20.70 6.93
CA SER A 247 -52.22 20.55 6.65
C SER A 247 -52.65 21.67 5.71
N ASN A 248 -52.97 21.30 4.47
CA ASN A 248 -54.03 21.86 3.61
C ASN A 248 -53.63 21.56 2.16
N ASP A 249 -54.17 20.48 1.61
CA ASP A 249 -54.68 20.43 0.25
C ASP A 249 -55.44 19.09 0.09
N ILE A 250 -56.76 19.21 0.01
CA ILE A 250 -57.68 18.12 -0.31
C ILE A 250 -57.90 18.19 -1.82
N GLU A 251 -57.36 17.24 -2.58
CA GLU A 251 -58.02 16.77 -3.80
C GLU A 251 -57.95 15.24 -3.87
N GLU A 252 -59.13 14.64 -3.99
CA GLU A 252 -59.39 13.21 -3.96
C GLU A 252 -58.81 12.51 -5.20
N SER A 253 -57.93 11.53 -4.99
CA SER A 253 -57.90 10.35 -5.85
C SER A 253 -57.74 9.09 -5.01
N LYS A 254 -58.78 8.26 -5.07
CA LYS A 254 -58.95 7.01 -4.32
C LYS A 254 -57.98 5.95 -4.84
N HIS A 255 -57.01 5.52 -4.02
CA HIS A 255 -56.60 4.12 -3.93
C HIS A 255 -55.88 3.83 -2.60
N ASN A 256 -56.54 2.99 -1.79
CA ASN A 256 -56.04 2.20 -0.65
C ASN A 256 -55.08 2.86 0.34
N SER A 257 -55.68 3.53 1.33
CA SER A 257 -55.09 3.80 2.63
C SER A 257 -54.89 2.52 3.46
N PHE A 258 -53.65 2.05 3.57
CA PHE A 258 -53.17 1.43 4.80
C PHE A 258 -52.09 2.37 5.39
N LYS A 259 -52.53 3.37 6.14
CA LYS A 259 -51.66 4.17 7.01
C LYS A 259 -51.28 3.29 8.20
N LEU A 260 -50.16 2.59 8.07
CA LEU A 260 -49.52 1.94 9.20
C LEU A 260 -48.44 2.89 9.73
N SER A 261 -48.82 3.80 10.62
CA SER A 261 -47.86 4.55 11.43
C SER A 261 -47.31 3.62 12.53
N LYS A 262 -46.60 2.56 12.12
CA LYS A 262 -45.80 1.78 13.07
C LYS A 262 -44.55 2.58 13.36
N ILE A 263 -44.40 2.98 14.62
CA ILE A 263 -43.12 3.43 15.15
C ILE A 263 -42.26 2.17 15.21
N PHE A 264 -41.17 2.15 14.46
CA PHE A 264 -40.18 1.08 14.52
C PHE A 264 -39.04 1.54 15.42
N ASP A 265 -38.77 0.78 16.47
CA ASP A 265 -37.68 1.05 17.38
C ASP A 265 -36.39 0.39 16.88
N VAL A 266 -35.27 1.06 17.14
CA VAL A 266 -33.94 0.59 16.73
C VAL A 266 -33.44 -0.40 17.78
N GLU A 267 -33.33 -1.67 17.41
CA GLU A 267 -32.70 -2.70 18.25
C GLU A 267 -31.19 -2.42 18.35
N LYS A 268 -30.53 -2.26 17.20
CA LYS A 268 -29.06 -2.13 17.14
C LYS A 268 -28.56 -1.46 15.86
N MET A 269 -27.50 -0.67 16.00
CA MET A 269 -26.67 -0.24 14.86
C MET A 269 -25.73 -1.36 14.40
N ILE A 270 -25.86 -1.76 13.14
CA ILE A 270 -25.12 -2.86 12.52
C ILE A 270 -23.89 -2.37 11.76
N ASP A 271 -24.03 -1.26 11.03
CA ASP A 271 -22.94 -0.72 10.21
C ASP A 271 -23.02 0.79 10.01
N ILE A 272 -21.96 1.38 9.43
CA ILE A 272 -21.88 2.79 9.04
C ILE A 272 -21.12 2.90 7.72
N CYS A 273 -21.58 3.77 6.82
CA CYS A 273 -20.91 4.08 5.57
C CYS A 273 -20.93 5.59 5.28
N PHE A 274 -20.07 6.04 4.37
CA PHE A 274 -20.11 7.40 3.82
C PHE A 274 -20.23 7.34 2.30
N GLY A 275 -21.29 7.92 1.74
CA GLY A 275 -21.53 7.85 0.31
C GLY A 275 -23.02 7.93 -0.01
N VAL A 276 -23.41 7.25 -1.09
CA VAL A 276 -24.80 7.15 -1.53
C VAL A 276 -25.19 5.66 -1.51
N PRO A 277 -25.75 5.13 -0.41
CA PRO A 277 -26.20 3.74 -0.37
C PRO A 277 -27.29 3.49 -1.41
N LYS A 278 -27.46 2.22 -1.79
CA LYS A 278 -28.47 1.84 -2.78
C LYS A 278 -29.88 2.26 -2.30
N GLY A 279 -30.54 3.13 -3.06
CA GLY A 279 -31.87 3.66 -2.74
C GLY A 279 -31.89 5.11 -2.23
N PHE A 280 -30.71 5.75 -2.12
CA PHE A 280 -30.58 7.16 -1.77
C PHE A 280 -30.01 7.97 -2.95
N GLU A 281 -30.29 9.27 -2.96
CA GLU A 281 -29.77 10.21 -3.96
C GLU A 281 -28.67 11.10 -3.37
N ASP A 282 -28.74 11.38 -2.08
CA ASP A 282 -27.82 12.28 -1.40
C ASP A 282 -26.56 11.57 -0.92
N ARG A 283 -25.43 12.27 -1.02
CA ARG A 283 -24.16 11.83 -0.43
C ARG A 283 -24.13 12.22 1.03
N GLY A 284 -23.97 11.25 1.92
CA GLY A 284 -24.03 11.50 3.36
C GLY A 284 -23.52 10.34 4.21
N ILE A 285 -23.71 10.48 5.52
CA ILE A 285 -23.42 9.42 6.49
C ILE A 285 -24.70 8.62 6.68
N TYR A 286 -24.57 7.31 6.57
CA TYR A 286 -25.67 6.38 6.77
C TYR A 286 -25.28 5.31 7.77
N PHE A 287 -26.26 4.89 8.56
CA PHE A 287 -26.13 3.76 9.47
C PHE A 287 -27.00 2.62 9.01
N LYS A 288 -26.47 1.40 9.06
CA LYS A 288 -27.27 0.21 8.84
C LYS A 288 -27.92 -0.17 10.16
N VAL A 289 -29.24 -0.21 10.18
CA VAL A 289 -30.06 -0.36 11.38
C VAL A 289 -30.69 -1.75 11.40
N ARG A 290 -30.65 -2.40 12.56
CA ARG A 290 -31.54 -3.52 12.90
C ARG A 290 -32.72 -3.00 13.70
N TRP A 291 -33.90 -3.33 13.21
CA TRP A 291 -35.17 -2.95 13.81
C TRP A 291 -35.63 -4.02 14.82
N GLU A 292 -36.21 -3.58 15.92
CA GLU A 292 -36.77 -4.49 16.93
C GLU A 292 -37.87 -5.36 16.31
N ASP A 293 -37.88 -6.65 16.65
CA ASP A 293 -38.75 -7.69 16.07
C ASP A 293 -38.48 -8.08 14.60
N PHE A 294 -37.39 -7.60 13.99
CA PHE A 294 -37.01 -7.94 12.61
C PHE A 294 -35.74 -8.80 12.50
N GLY A 295 -35.66 -9.58 11.42
CA GLY A 295 -34.50 -10.41 11.14
C GLY A 295 -33.41 -9.65 10.40
N SER A 296 -32.21 -10.24 10.29
CA SER A 296 -31.07 -9.65 9.57
C SER A 296 -31.31 -9.38 8.08
N GLY A 297 -32.37 -9.96 7.50
CA GLY A 297 -32.77 -9.71 6.11
C GLY A 297 -33.46 -8.36 5.90
N ASP A 298 -33.95 -7.76 6.99
CA ASP A 298 -34.75 -6.52 6.99
C ASP A 298 -33.94 -5.28 7.41
N ASP A 299 -32.62 -5.44 7.61
CA ASP A 299 -31.75 -4.33 7.98
C ASP A 299 -31.72 -3.25 6.88
N THR A 300 -32.01 -2.00 7.21
CA THR A 300 -32.02 -0.86 6.26
C THR A 300 -30.91 0.15 6.54
N TRP A 301 -30.53 0.93 5.52
CA TRP A 301 -29.63 2.08 5.69
C TRP A 301 -30.46 3.32 5.99
N GLU A 302 -30.10 4.07 7.02
CA GLU A 302 -30.80 5.30 7.43
C GLU A 302 -29.83 6.47 7.51
N PRO A 303 -30.22 7.67 7.07
CA PRO A 303 -29.36 8.85 7.14
C PRO A 303 -29.13 9.27 8.59
N ILE A 304 -27.95 9.81 8.86
CA ILE A 304 -27.53 10.28 10.18
C ILE A 304 -28.55 11.21 10.87
N GLY A 305 -29.21 12.09 10.11
CA GLY A 305 -30.21 13.03 10.64
C GLY A 305 -31.44 12.35 11.23
N ALA A 306 -31.82 11.18 10.71
CA ALA A 306 -32.97 10.40 11.19
C ALA A 306 -32.70 9.70 12.54
N LEU A 307 -31.43 9.56 12.93
CA LEU A 307 -30.99 8.72 14.05
C LEU A 307 -30.43 9.51 15.23
N SER A 308 -30.83 10.77 15.37
CA SER A 308 -30.27 11.70 16.35
C SER A 308 -30.34 11.22 17.82
N LYS A 309 -31.29 10.34 18.15
CA LYS A 309 -31.44 9.75 19.49
C LYS A 309 -30.52 8.55 19.76
N TYR A 310 -29.95 7.92 18.73
CA TYR A 310 -29.21 6.66 18.83
C TYR A 310 -27.68 6.80 18.61
N PHE A 311 -27.17 8.04 18.59
CA PHE A 311 -25.76 8.34 18.33
C PHE A 311 -24.77 7.62 19.26
N PHE A 312 -25.14 7.38 20.51
CA PHE A 312 -24.26 6.68 21.45
C PHE A 312 -23.99 5.23 21.02
N GLN A 313 -24.97 4.53 20.45
CA GLN A 313 -24.78 3.16 19.94
C GLN A 313 -23.93 3.13 18.68
N ALA A 314 -24.15 4.07 17.76
CA ALA A 314 -23.32 4.28 16.57
C ALA A 314 -21.83 4.45 16.94
N SER A 315 -21.57 5.14 18.04
CA SER A 315 -20.25 5.49 18.54
C SER A 315 -19.34 4.30 18.93
N ILE A 316 -19.92 3.14 19.23
CA ILE A 316 -19.20 1.93 19.66
C ILE A 316 -18.65 1.16 18.44
N LEU A 317 -19.32 1.23 17.30
CA LEU A 317 -19.04 0.40 16.14
C LEU A 317 -17.66 0.68 15.50
N PHE A 318 -17.22 1.93 15.58
CA PHE A 318 -16.07 2.44 14.82
C PHE A 318 -14.92 2.90 15.74
N LYS A 319 -15.10 2.85 17.08
CA LYS A 319 -14.00 2.86 18.06
C LYS A 319 -12.98 1.73 17.81
N SER A 320 -13.38 0.71 17.03
CA SER A 320 -12.54 -0.39 16.59
C SER A 320 -11.46 0.02 15.57
N ILE A 321 -11.76 0.88 14.58
CA ILE A 321 -10.83 1.20 13.46
C ILE A 321 -9.67 2.10 13.89
N GLY A 322 -9.78 2.82 15.01
CA GLY A 322 -8.71 3.72 15.48
C GLY A 322 -7.43 3.00 15.95
N ASN A 323 -7.43 1.68 16.09
CA ASN A 323 -6.28 0.90 16.54
C ASN A 323 -5.72 0.02 15.42
N VAL A 324 -5.12 0.65 14.39
CA VAL A 324 -4.47 -0.01 13.26
C VAL A 324 -2.96 -0.02 13.47
N ASP A 325 -2.37 -1.22 13.56
CA ASP A 325 -0.93 -1.40 13.73
C ASP A 325 -0.22 -1.49 12.38
N VAL A 326 -0.87 -2.08 11.38
CA VAL A 326 -0.30 -2.29 10.05
C VAL A 326 -1.31 -1.86 8.99
N ILE A 327 -0.86 -1.12 7.99
CA ILE A 327 -1.62 -0.91 6.75
C ILE A 327 -0.90 -1.61 5.62
N CYS A 328 -1.60 -2.45 4.87
CA CYS A 328 -1.15 -2.90 3.55
C CYS A 328 -2.08 -2.41 2.45
N GLY A 329 -1.57 -2.28 1.22
CA GLY A 329 -2.44 -2.04 0.08
C GLY A 329 -1.75 -1.91 -1.26
N GLY A 330 -2.50 -2.19 -2.32
CA GLY A 330 -2.06 -2.10 -3.71
C GLY A 330 -2.85 -1.02 -4.47
N PRO A 331 -2.63 0.27 -4.19
CA PRO A 331 -3.41 1.34 -4.82
C PRO A 331 -3.27 1.28 -6.35
N PRO A 332 -4.37 1.20 -7.11
CA PRO A 332 -4.29 1.02 -8.55
C PRO A 332 -3.78 2.31 -9.22
N CYS A 333 -2.86 2.15 -10.17
CA CYS A 333 -2.30 3.25 -10.95
C CYS A 333 -2.54 3.03 -12.44
N GLN A 334 -3.78 3.26 -12.88
CA GLN A 334 -4.21 2.95 -14.25
C GLN A 334 -3.58 3.87 -15.30
N GLY A 335 -3.16 5.08 -14.90
CA GLY A 335 -2.51 6.06 -15.77
C GLY A 335 -1.12 5.63 -16.28
N MET A 336 -0.50 4.61 -15.67
CA MET A 336 0.88 4.19 -15.98
C MET A 336 1.00 3.04 -16.99
N SER A 337 -0.12 2.44 -17.43
CA SER A 337 -0.10 1.20 -18.23
C SER A 337 -0.45 1.43 -19.72
N GLY A 338 0.17 0.63 -20.61
CA GLY A 338 -0.19 0.49 -22.02
C GLY A 338 -0.28 1.82 -22.81
N PHE A 339 -1.47 2.11 -23.35
CA PHE A 339 -1.78 3.28 -24.18
C PHE A 339 -1.74 4.63 -23.42
N ASN A 340 -1.81 4.63 -22.09
CA ASN A 340 -1.86 5.87 -21.29
C ASN A 340 -0.46 6.39 -20.90
N ARG A 341 0.60 5.60 -21.17
CA ARG A 341 2.02 5.85 -20.80
C ARG A 341 2.64 7.14 -21.38
N PHE A 342 1.95 7.86 -22.27
CA PHE A 342 2.51 9.06 -22.90
C PHE A 342 1.57 10.27 -22.86
N ARG A 343 0.40 10.16 -22.23
CA ARG A 343 -0.62 11.22 -22.29
C ARG A 343 -0.31 12.40 -21.36
N ASN A 344 0.06 12.13 -20.09
CA ASN A 344 0.35 13.17 -19.10
C ASN A 344 1.69 12.90 -18.38
N ASN A 345 2.81 13.18 -19.06
CA ASN A 345 4.15 13.04 -18.45
C ASN A 345 4.55 14.22 -17.56
N LYS A 346 3.94 15.40 -17.74
CA LYS A 346 4.32 16.63 -17.02
C LYS A 346 3.78 16.62 -15.59
N ASP A 347 2.51 16.30 -15.41
CA ASP A 347 1.85 16.31 -14.10
C ASP A 347 1.13 14.98 -13.81
N PRO A 348 1.87 13.93 -13.38
CA PRO A 348 1.30 12.61 -13.14
C PRO A 348 0.22 12.58 -12.04
N LEU A 349 0.23 13.50 -11.09
CA LEU A 349 -0.74 13.57 -9.99
C LEU A 349 -2.06 14.24 -10.37
N GLU A 350 -2.07 15.15 -11.35
CA GLU A 350 -3.33 15.72 -11.85
C GLU A 350 -4.19 14.71 -12.60
N ASN A 351 -3.58 13.58 -13.02
CA ASN A 351 -4.34 12.47 -13.55
C ASN A 351 -5.12 11.78 -12.43
N SER A 352 -6.44 11.95 -12.44
CA SER A 352 -7.36 11.31 -11.48
C SER A 352 -7.18 9.79 -11.34
N GLN A 353 -6.60 9.13 -12.34
CA GLN A 353 -6.27 7.70 -12.33
C GLN A 353 -5.05 7.31 -11.47
N ASN A 354 -4.28 8.29 -10.98
CA ASN A 354 -3.14 8.09 -10.08
C ASN A 354 -3.43 8.57 -8.63
N ASN A 355 -4.60 9.19 -8.40
CA ASN A 355 -5.00 9.73 -7.10
C ASN A 355 -5.03 8.68 -5.97
N GLN A 356 -5.15 7.39 -6.30
CA GLN A 356 -5.21 6.33 -5.29
C GLN A 356 -3.94 6.22 -4.44
N VAL A 357 -2.77 6.60 -4.98
CA VAL A 357 -1.53 6.67 -4.18
C VAL A 357 -1.64 7.78 -3.13
N LEU A 358 -2.22 8.93 -3.49
CA LEU A 358 -2.44 10.05 -2.56
C LEU A 358 -3.45 9.66 -1.48
N VAL A 359 -4.55 9.03 -1.87
CA VAL A 359 -5.58 8.55 -0.93
C VAL A 359 -4.99 7.55 0.05
N PHE A 360 -4.22 6.57 -0.44
CA PHE A 360 -3.49 5.62 0.41
C PHE A 360 -2.56 6.34 1.40
N MET A 361 -1.74 7.27 0.93
CA MET A 361 -0.82 8.05 1.78
C MET A 361 -1.56 8.91 2.80
N THR A 362 -2.71 9.46 2.44
CA THR A 362 -3.54 10.27 3.35
C THR A 362 -4.17 9.42 4.44
N ILE A 363 -4.58 8.18 4.12
CA ILE A 363 -5.06 7.22 5.14
C ILE A 363 -3.91 6.83 6.08
N VAL A 364 -2.71 6.59 5.56
CA VAL A 364 -1.50 6.32 6.37
C VAL A 364 -1.18 7.50 7.29
N GLU A 365 -1.24 8.73 6.78
CA GLU A 365 -1.02 9.96 7.54
C GLU A 365 -2.05 10.15 8.66
N PHE A 366 -3.31 9.84 8.36
CA PHE A 366 -4.41 9.96 9.30
C PHE A 366 -4.37 8.90 10.41
N LEU A 367 -4.14 7.64 10.05
CA LEU A 367 -4.16 6.50 10.99
C LEU A 367 -2.83 6.27 11.70
N LYS A 368 -1.72 6.80 11.16
CA LYS A 368 -0.35 6.66 11.68
C LYS A 368 -0.03 5.23 12.16
N PRO A 369 -0.12 4.18 11.30
CA PRO A 369 0.15 2.80 11.72
C PRO A 369 1.61 2.58 12.12
N LYS A 370 1.92 1.53 12.89
CA LYS A 370 3.31 1.17 13.23
C LYS A 370 4.11 0.77 11.98
N TYR A 371 3.46 0.10 11.04
CA TYR A 371 4.03 -0.39 9.80
C TYR A 371 3.13 -0.11 8.59
N VAL A 372 3.75 0.12 7.44
CA VAL A 372 3.08 0.31 6.15
C VAL A 372 3.74 -0.63 5.14
N LEU A 373 2.94 -1.38 4.38
CA LEU A 373 3.40 -2.10 3.19
C LEU A 373 2.56 -1.72 1.98
N MET A 374 3.13 -0.94 1.08
CA MET A 374 2.50 -0.64 -0.21
C MET A 374 3.08 -1.53 -1.30
N GLU A 375 2.23 -2.22 -2.06
CA GLU A 375 2.60 -2.96 -3.27
C GLU A 375 2.23 -2.15 -4.52
N ASN A 376 3.03 -2.28 -5.58
CA ASN A 376 2.62 -1.80 -6.89
C ASN A 376 3.37 -2.50 -8.03
N VAL A 377 2.92 -2.24 -9.26
CA VAL A 377 3.64 -2.64 -10.47
C VAL A 377 5.00 -1.94 -10.55
N VAL A 378 5.99 -2.58 -11.18
CA VAL A 378 7.34 -2.02 -11.38
C VAL A 378 7.30 -0.72 -12.18
N ASP A 379 6.24 -0.48 -12.95
CA ASP A 379 6.10 0.74 -13.70
C ASP A 379 5.99 1.99 -12.81
N ILE A 380 5.66 1.85 -11.52
CA ILE A 380 5.70 2.95 -10.54
C ILE A 380 7.09 3.60 -10.40
N VAL A 381 8.15 2.84 -10.66
CA VAL A 381 9.55 3.30 -10.65
C VAL A 381 10.14 3.44 -12.06
N LYS A 382 9.31 3.35 -13.12
CA LYS A 382 9.71 3.54 -14.52
C LYS A 382 9.04 4.74 -15.16
N PHE A 383 7.73 4.84 -15.01
CA PHE A 383 6.89 5.84 -15.64
C PHE A 383 7.21 7.23 -15.08
N SER A 384 7.23 8.25 -15.94
CA SER A 384 7.63 9.63 -15.61
C SER A 384 8.87 9.69 -14.68
N LYS A 385 9.97 9.04 -15.09
CA LYS A 385 11.22 8.93 -14.32
C LYS A 385 11.07 8.33 -12.90
N GLY A 386 10.03 7.51 -12.70
CA GLY A 386 9.70 6.89 -11.42
C GLY A 386 9.01 7.84 -10.44
N PHE A 387 8.42 8.94 -10.91
CA PHE A 387 7.77 9.97 -10.10
C PHE A 387 6.91 9.40 -8.95
N LEU A 388 5.97 8.49 -9.23
CA LEU A 388 5.06 7.97 -8.20
C LEU A 388 5.80 7.13 -7.13
N GLY A 389 6.85 6.40 -7.53
CA GLY A 389 7.70 5.67 -6.59
C GLY A 389 8.53 6.61 -5.72
N ARG A 390 9.06 7.70 -6.31
CA ARG A 390 9.79 8.75 -5.59
C ARG A 390 8.88 9.51 -4.63
N TYR A 391 7.68 9.88 -5.08
CA TYR A 391 6.63 10.50 -4.28
C TYR A 391 6.25 9.62 -3.08
N THR A 392 6.04 8.32 -3.31
CA THR A 392 5.72 7.34 -2.26
C THR A 392 6.80 7.31 -1.16
N ILE A 393 8.07 7.25 -1.56
CA ILE A 393 9.20 7.25 -0.63
C ILE A 393 9.28 8.58 0.13
N GLY A 394 9.14 9.69 -0.60
CA GLY A 394 9.20 11.04 -0.04
C GLY A 394 8.07 11.33 0.95
N ARG A 395 6.83 10.93 0.65
CA ARG A 395 5.68 11.06 1.57
C ARG A 395 5.88 10.28 2.86
N LEU A 396 6.35 9.03 2.79
CA LEU A 396 6.64 8.25 3.99
C LEU A 396 7.76 8.92 4.82
N ALA A 397 8.82 9.39 4.17
CA ALA A 397 9.92 10.08 4.83
C ALA A 397 9.48 11.42 5.46
N SER A 398 8.61 12.20 4.80
CA SER A 398 8.08 13.46 5.33
C SER A 398 7.18 13.23 6.54
N MET A 399 6.44 12.10 6.57
CA MET A 399 5.71 11.61 7.75
C MET A 399 6.61 11.01 8.84
N LYS A 400 7.94 11.17 8.74
CA LYS A 400 8.95 10.64 9.66
C LYS A 400 8.98 9.10 9.78
N TYR A 401 8.47 8.37 8.79
CA TYR A 401 8.66 6.92 8.72
C TYR A 401 10.07 6.59 8.23
N GLN A 402 10.66 5.54 8.80
CA GLN A 402 11.73 4.81 8.13
C GLN A 402 11.16 4.16 6.88
N VAL A 403 11.90 4.19 5.76
CA VAL A 403 11.41 3.76 4.45
C VAL A 403 12.40 2.83 3.78
N ARG A 404 11.90 1.84 3.04
CA ARG A 404 12.72 1.05 2.12
C ARG A 404 11.91 0.57 0.93
N LEU A 405 12.47 0.67 -0.28
CA LEU A 405 11.90 0.15 -1.53
C LEU A 405 12.64 -1.12 -1.98
N GLY A 406 11.89 -2.19 -2.26
CA GLY A 406 12.39 -3.45 -2.82
C GLY A 406 11.64 -3.86 -4.07
N LEU A 407 12.37 -4.38 -5.06
CA LEU A 407 11.80 -5.03 -6.24
C LEU A 407 11.95 -6.54 -6.08
N LEU A 408 10.82 -7.24 -5.93
CA LEU A 408 10.78 -8.68 -5.66
C LEU A 408 10.12 -9.40 -6.84
N ALA A 409 10.73 -10.49 -7.30
CA ALA A 409 10.18 -11.36 -8.32
C ALA A 409 9.52 -12.59 -7.66
N ALA A 410 8.23 -12.80 -7.90
CA ALA A 410 7.47 -13.88 -7.29
C ALA A 410 8.09 -15.28 -7.51
N GLY A 411 8.70 -15.50 -8.69
CA GLY A 411 9.37 -16.77 -9.00
C GLY A 411 10.55 -17.11 -8.09
N CYS A 412 11.21 -16.10 -7.51
CA CYS A 412 12.27 -16.30 -6.51
C CYS A 412 11.76 -16.91 -5.19
N TYR A 413 10.44 -17.02 -5.01
CA TYR A 413 9.79 -17.50 -3.79
C TYR A 413 8.93 -18.74 -4.04
N GLY A 414 9.28 -19.55 -5.06
CA GLY A 414 8.66 -20.85 -5.29
C GLY A 414 7.37 -20.79 -6.10
N LEU A 415 7.31 -19.95 -7.15
CA LEU A 415 6.18 -19.89 -8.06
C LEU A 415 6.64 -20.06 -9.52
N PRO A 416 5.91 -20.78 -10.38
CA PRO A 416 6.26 -20.96 -11.79
C PRO A 416 5.88 -19.73 -12.65
N GLN A 417 6.19 -18.53 -12.17
CA GLN A 417 5.90 -17.27 -12.86
C GLN A 417 7.02 -16.24 -12.63
N PHE A 418 7.31 -15.44 -13.65
CA PHE A 418 8.12 -14.24 -13.49
C PHE A 418 7.21 -13.02 -13.30
N ARG A 419 6.95 -12.65 -12.04
CA ARG A 419 6.17 -11.46 -11.69
C ARG A 419 6.98 -10.55 -10.79
N LEU A 420 7.62 -9.55 -11.38
CA LEU A 420 8.35 -8.51 -10.64
C LEU A 420 7.37 -7.44 -10.14
N ARG A 421 7.47 -7.04 -8.87
CA ARG A 421 6.66 -6.01 -8.21
C ARG A 421 7.50 -5.13 -7.30
N ALA A 422 7.05 -3.89 -7.10
CA ALA A 422 7.65 -2.93 -6.19
C ALA A 422 6.93 -3.00 -4.84
N PHE A 423 7.70 -3.08 -3.77
CA PHE A 423 7.22 -3.07 -2.40
C PHE A 423 7.86 -1.91 -1.66
N PHE A 424 7.07 -1.16 -0.91
CA PHE A 424 7.52 -0.05 -0.08
C PHE A 424 7.19 -0.35 1.36
N TRP A 425 8.21 -0.55 2.18
CA TRP A 425 8.08 -0.60 3.62
C TRP A 425 8.12 0.81 4.20
N GLY A 426 7.17 1.10 5.09
CA GLY A 426 7.25 2.18 6.07
C GLY A 426 7.26 1.59 7.48
N ALA A 427 8.10 2.10 8.37
CA ALA A 427 8.06 1.78 9.79
C ALA A 427 8.22 3.03 10.65
N GLN A 428 7.42 3.16 11.70
CA GLN A 428 7.58 4.28 12.63
C GLN A 428 8.99 4.31 13.25
N PRO A 429 9.48 5.47 13.70
CA PRO A 429 10.77 5.62 14.39
C PRO A 429 10.99 4.63 15.54
N SER A 430 9.93 4.37 16.31
CA SER A 430 9.94 3.47 17.47
C SER A 430 10.04 1.99 17.09
N LYS A 431 9.94 1.66 15.81
CA LYS A 431 9.89 0.29 15.29
C LYS A 431 11.14 -0.05 14.48
N LYS A 432 11.41 -1.34 14.32
CA LYS A 432 12.48 -1.82 13.46
C LYS A 432 11.96 -1.88 12.02
N LEU A 433 12.62 -1.19 11.09
CA LEU A 433 12.30 -1.27 9.67
C LEU A 433 12.50 -2.72 9.16
N PRO A 434 11.46 -3.37 8.58
CA PRO A 434 11.56 -4.74 8.11
C PRO A 434 12.57 -4.91 6.96
N PRO A 435 13.36 -6.00 6.94
CA PRO A 435 14.15 -6.39 5.77
C PRO A 435 13.28 -7.02 4.69
N TYR A 436 13.80 -7.09 3.46
CA TYR A 436 13.22 -7.93 2.42
C TYR A 436 13.76 -9.36 2.53
N PRO A 437 12.91 -10.38 2.33
CA PRO A 437 13.38 -11.76 2.27
C PRO A 437 14.24 -11.95 1.01
N LEU A 438 15.39 -12.61 1.15
CA LEU A 438 16.23 -12.95 -0.01
C LEU A 438 15.58 -14.08 -0.82
N PRO A 439 15.91 -14.21 -2.12
CA PRO A 439 15.45 -15.32 -2.96
C PRO A 439 15.68 -16.69 -2.31
N THR A 440 14.74 -17.60 -2.51
CA THR A 440 14.81 -19.01 -2.07
C THR A 440 14.89 -19.98 -3.24
N HIS A 441 14.48 -19.52 -4.43
CA HIS A 441 14.47 -20.29 -5.67
C HIS A 441 15.20 -19.52 -6.76
N GLU A 442 15.81 -20.26 -7.68
CA GLU A 442 16.26 -19.74 -8.96
C GLU A 442 15.06 -19.25 -9.78
N VAL A 443 15.31 -18.31 -10.69
CA VAL A 443 14.28 -17.81 -11.60
C VAL A 443 14.86 -17.50 -12.97
N ASP A 444 14.13 -17.85 -14.02
CA ASP A 444 14.38 -17.34 -15.37
C ASP A 444 14.07 -15.85 -15.38
N PHE A 445 15.09 -15.01 -15.28
CA PHE A 445 14.91 -13.57 -15.27
C PHE A 445 14.48 -13.05 -16.66
N ARG A 446 13.28 -12.46 -16.76
CA ARG A 446 12.68 -12.02 -18.04
C ARG A 446 12.27 -10.53 -18.06
N GLY A 447 12.88 -9.68 -17.25
CA GLY A 447 12.51 -8.27 -17.12
C GLY A 447 13.65 -7.29 -17.36
N CYS A 448 13.31 -6.01 -17.54
CA CYS A 448 14.27 -4.91 -17.43
C CYS A 448 14.05 -4.19 -16.09
N ILE A 449 15.08 -4.12 -15.25
CA ILE A 449 15.09 -3.28 -14.05
C ILE A 449 15.56 -1.88 -14.46
N PRO A 450 14.89 -0.81 -14.02
CA PRO A 450 15.35 0.55 -14.30
C PRO A 450 16.74 0.76 -13.72
N LEU A 451 17.68 1.28 -14.51
CA LEU A 451 19.06 1.50 -14.05
C LEU A 451 19.12 2.33 -12.75
N GLN A 452 18.26 3.35 -12.65
CA GLN A 452 18.16 4.24 -11.48
C GLN A 452 17.70 3.53 -10.19
N PHE A 453 17.04 2.38 -10.31
CA PHE A 453 16.51 1.58 -9.19
C PHE A 453 17.15 0.18 -9.13
N ARG A 454 18.33 0.00 -9.75
CA ARG A 454 19.04 -1.30 -9.75
C ARG A 454 19.39 -1.74 -8.33
N GLY A 455 19.81 -0.81 -7.47
CA GLY A 455 20.11 -1.06 -6.06
C GLY A 455 18.88 -1.42 -5.20
N ASN A 456 17.67 -1.39 -5.77
CA ASN A 456 16.45 -1.82 -5.11
C ASN A 456 16.05 -3.26 -5.45
N LEU A 457 16.72 -3.93 -6.38
CA LEU A 457 16.46 -5.33 -6.67
C LEU A 457 16.83 -6.19 -5.45
N VAL A 458 15.88 -6.98 -4.98
CA VAL A 458 16.12 -7.96 -3.93
C VAL A 458 16.71 -9.21 -4.56
N ALA A 459 18.03 -9.32 -4.48
CA ALA A 459 18.81 -10.44 -4.99
C ALA A 459 20.08 -10.61 -4.14
N TYR A 460 20.73 -11.77 -4.27
CA TYR A 460 22.07 -11.97 -3.73
C TYR A 460 23.09 -11.11 -4.50
N GLY A 461 24.13 -10.68 -3.80
CA GLY A 461 25.27 -9.96 -4.38
C GLY A 461 26.16 -10.87 -5.21
N GLU A 462 26.98 -10.26 -6.07
CA GLU A 462 28.02 -11.00 -6.81
C GLU A 462 29.02 -11.60 -5.80
N GLY A 463 29.16 -12.92 -5.82
CA GLY A 463 30.06 -13.66 -4.93
C GLY A 463 29.42 -14.22 -3.65
N ASP A 464 28.13 -13.96 -3.40
CA ASP A 464 27.42 -14.58 -2.29
C ASP A 464 27.28 -16.10 -2.52
N CYS A 465 27.78 -16.90 -1.56
CA CYS A 465 27.58 -18.35 -1.57
C CYS A 465 26.17 -18.66 -1.06
N CYS A 466 25.25 -19.00 -1.96
CA CYS A 466 23.91 -19.45 -1.61
C CYS A 466 23.47 -20.63 -2.49
N GLU A 467 22.87 -21.64 -1.88
CA GLU A 467 22.24 -22.76 -2.59
C GLU A 467 20.74 -22.45 -2.74
N LEU A 468 20.35 -22.04 -3.95
CA LEU A 468 18.95 -21.81 -4.29
C LEU A 468 18.29 -23.11 -4.74
N ARG A 469 17.00 -23.28 -4.41
CA ARG A 469 16.19 -24.37 -5.01
C ARG A 469 16.00 -24.10 -6.50
N ARG A 470 15.84 -25.16 -7.31
CA ARG A 470 15.57 -25.01 -8.74
C ARG A 470 14.33 -24.15 -9.01
N ALA A 471 14.33 -23.46 -10.16
CA ALA A 471 13.13 -22.77 -10.63
C ALA A 471 11.95 -23.75 -10.82
N LEU A 472 10.77 -23.35 -10.35
CA LEU A 472 9.54 -24.11 -10.56
C LEU A 472 8.97 -23.86 -11.97
N LYS A 473 8.34 -24.89 -12.52
CA LYS A 473 7.73 -24.90 -13.86
C LYS A 473 6.23 -25.17 -13.74
N LEU A 474 5.51 -24.94 -14.83
CA LEU A 474 4.06 -25.15 -14.88
C LEU A 474 3.67 -26.61 -14.57
N GLU A 475 4.52 -27.56 -14.95
CA GLU A 475 4.34 -28.98 -14.65
C GLU A 475 4.36 -29.27 -13.14
N ASP A 476 5.14 -28.52 -12.36
CA ASP A 476 5.21 -28.69 -10.90
C ASP A 476 3.91 -28.30 -10.17
N VAL A 477 2.98 -27.61 -10.85
CA VAL A 477 1.78 -27.00 -10.24
C VAL A 477 0.46 -27.50 -10.83
N LEU A 478 0.45 -27.97 -12.08
CA LEU A 478 -0.79 -28.35 -12.77
C LEU A 478 -0.90 -29.85 -13.08
N LEU A 479 0.15 -30.66 -12.89
CA LEU A 479 0.16 -32.07 -13.31
C LEU A 479 -0.81 -32.96 -12.52
N ASP A 480 -1.08 -32.61 -11.27
CA ASP A 480 -1.94 -33.32 -10.33
C ASP A 480 -3.42 -32.89 -10.43
N LEU A 481 -3.74 -31.85 -11.20
CA LEU A 481 -5.11 -31.39 -11.39
C LEU A 481 -5.91 -32.33 -12.31
N PRO A 482 -7.18 -32.62 -11.98
CA PRO A 482 -8.03 -33.49 -12.82
C PRO A 482 -8.32 -32.85 -14.18
N GLN A 483 -8.48 -33.68 -15.21
CA GLN A 483 -8.88 -33.19 -16.53
C GLN A 483 -10.34 -32.69 -16.51
N PHE A 484 -10.58 -31.55 -17.17
CA PHE A 484 -11.90 -30.96 -17.33
C PHE A 484 -12.44 -31.17 -18.75
N PHE A 485 -13.73 -31.50 -18.88
CA PHE A 485 -14.44 -31.61 -20.16
C PHE A 485 -15.60 -30.60 -20.21
N ARG A 486 -15.68 -29.84 -21.31
CA ARG A 486 -16.62 -28.71 -21.56
C ARG A 486 -18.10 -29.00 -21.21
N PHE A 487 -18.54 -30.25 -21.27
CA PHE A 487 -19.95 -30.64 -21.08
C PHE A 487 -20.22 -31.49 -19.82
N GLY A 488 -19.27 -31.61 -18.89
CA GLY A 488 -19.45 -32.38 -17.66
C GLY A 488 -19.32 -31.52 -16.41
N VAL A 489 -20.44 -31.19 -15.76
CA VAL A 489 -20.46 -30.55 -14.43
C VAL A 489 -20.21 -31.58 -13.34
N HIS A 490 -19.20 -32.42 -13.51
CA HIS A 490 -18.70 -33.26 -12.42
C HIS A 490 -17.33 -32.70 -12.05
N ILE A 491 -17.31 -31.79 -11.08
CA ILE A 491 -16.11 -31.63 -10.25
C ILE A 491 -16.06 -32.92 -9.45
N PRO A 492 -15.09 -33.82 -9.68
CA PRO A 492 -14.96 -34.98 -8.81
C PRO A 492 -14.65 -34.44 -7.42
N VAL A 493 -15.47 -34.76 -6.41
CA VAL A 493 -15.03 -34.67 -5.03
C VAL A 493 -13.96 -35.74 -4.91
N MET A 494 -12.70 -35.35 -5.05
CA MET A 494 -11.57 -36.24 -4.83
C MET A 494 -11.34 -36.27 -3.33
N ASP A 495 -11.60 -37.43 -2.73
CA ASP A 495 -11.34 -37.62 -1.30
C ASP A 495 -9.82 -37.60 -0.99
N ASP A 496 -8.96 -37.84 -1.99
CA ASP A 496 -7.50 -37.92 -1.87
C ASP A 496 -6.75 -37.12 -2.98
N LEU A 497 -6.90 -35.79 -3.03
CA LEU A 497 -6.08 -34.96 -3.94
C LEU A 497 -4.70 -34.69 -3.32
N HIS A 498 -3.69 -35.41 -3.80
CA HIS A 498 -2.29 -35.18 -3.44
C HIS A 498 -1.69 -34.04 -4.27
N LEU A 499 -1.57 -32.85 -3.68
CA LEU A 499 -1.02 -31.69 -4.38
C LEU A 499 0.52 -31.66 -4.25
N GLN A 500 1.21 -32.09 -5.30
CA GLN A 500 2.69 -32.14 -5.34
C GLN A 500 3.31 -30.76 -5.07
N TYR A 501 2.64 -29.70 -5.56
CA TYR A 501 3.08 -28.33 -5.32
C TYR A 501 3.12 -27.97 -3.82
N VAL A 502 2.13 -28.39 -3.04
CA VAL A 502 2.03 -28.09 -1.60
C VAL A 502 3.22 -28.71 -0.84
N GLU A 503 3.63 -29.92 -1.23
CA GLU A 503 4.83 -30.57 -0.69
C GLU A 503 6.11 -29.84 -1.10
N LEU A 504 6.22 -29.46 -2.38
CA LEU A 504 7.40 -28.77 -2.92
C LEU A 504 7.66 -27.43 -2.23
N VAL A 505 6.59 -26.68 -1.92
CA VAL A 505 6.72 -25.38 -1.24
C VAL A 505 6.66 -25.50 0.29
N GLY A 506 6.38 -26.69 0.83
CA GLY A 506 6.37 -26.95 2.27
C GLY A 506 5.26 -26.22 3.03
N PHE A 507 4.08 -26.02 2.40
CA PHE A 507 2.97 -25.32 3.04
C PHE A 507 2.29 -26.22 4.07
N THR A 508 2.74 -26.18 5.32
CA THR A 508 2.02 -26.73 6.47
C THR A 508 1.15 -25.64 7.07
N SER A 509 -0.17 -25.84 7.14
CA SER A 509 -1.10 -24.86 7.73
C SER A 509 -0.65 -24.51 9.16
N VAL A 510 -0.42 -23.22 9.41
CA VAL A 510 0.09 -22.70 10.69
C VAL A 510 -0.93 -22.84 11.83
N ASP A 511 -2.22 -22.99 11.49
CA ASP A 511 -3.27 -23.26 12.46
C ASP A 511 -4.40 -24.04 11.80
N THR A 512 -4.47 -25.33 12.09
CA THR A 512 -5.58 -26.29 12.00
C THR A 512 -5.00 -27.69 11.74
N LYS A 513 -5.55 -28.70 12.41
CA LYS A 513 -5.38 -30.10 11.99
C LYS A 513 -5.62 -30.16 10.49
N ALA A 514 -4.67 -30.70 9.72
CA ALA A 514 -4.83 -30.87 8.28
C ALA A 514 -6.25 -31.43 8.02
N PRO A 515 -7.07 -30.76 7.19
CA PRO A 515 -8.43 -31.21 6.97
C PRO A 515 -8.39 -32.65 6.46
N GLU A 516 -9.20 -33.54 7.06
CA GLU A 516 -9.29 -34.95 6.67
C GLU A 516 -9.72 -35.14 5.20
N LYS A 517 -10.18 -34.08 4.52
CA LYS A 517 -10.54 -34.06 3.09
C LYS A 517 -10.08 -32.76 2.41
N VAL A 518 -9.29 -32.89 1.36
CA VAL A 518 -8.90 -31.78 0.47
C VAL A 518 -10.01 -31.57 -0.55
N ARG A 519 -10.54 -30.34 -0.67
CA ARG A 519 -11.52 -29.98 -1.71
C ARG A 519 -10.88 -29.09 -2.75
N LEU A 520 -11.10 -29.41 -4.03
CA LEU A 520 -10.69 -28.59 -5.15
C LEU A 520 -11.77 -27.53 -5.45
N TYR A 521 -11.41 -26.26 -5.28
CA TYR A 521 -12.27 -25.12 -5.58
C TYR A 521 -11.86 -24.48 -6.91
N ASP A 522 -12.82 -23.87 -7.60
CA ASP A 522 -12.62 -22.99 -8.76
C ASP A 522 -11.78 -23.56 -9.92
N HIS A 523 -11.64 -24.88 -10.01
CA HIS A 523 -11.01 -25.57 -11.15
C HIS A 523 -11.92 -25.55 -12.37
N ARG A 524 -12.10 -24.35 -12.94
CA ARG A 524 -13.00 -24.04 -14.04
C ARG A 524 -12.31 -23.08 -15.01
N PRO A 525 -12.15 -23.44 -16.29
CA PRO A 525 -11.62 -22.50 -17.27
C PRO A 525 -12.67 -21.44 -17.65
N TYR A 526 -12.22 -20.36 -18.29
CA TYR A 526 -13.12 -19.43 -18.95
C TYR A 526 -13.95 -20.14 -20.03
N ASN A 527 -15.25 -19.87 -20.09
CA ASN A 527 -16.13 -20.48 -21.09
C ASN A 527 -15.93 -19.81 -22.46
N LEU A 528 -15.01 -20.35 -23.26
CA LEU A 528 -14.75 -19.86 -24.62
C LEU A 528 -16.00 -19.94 -25.49
N SER A 529 -16.16 -18.97 -26.38
CA SER A 529 -17.16 -19.03 -27.46
C SER A 529 -17.01 -20.32 -28.27
N GLN A 530 -18.05 -20.70 -29.03
CA GLN A 530 -17.99 -21.89 -29.87
C GLN A 530 -16.83 -21.78 -30.88
N ASP A 531 -16.71 -20.64 -31.56
CA ASP A 531 -15.63 -20.37 -32.51
C ASP A 531 -14.24 -20.44 -31.86
N ASP A 532 -14.04 -19.84 -30.69
CA ASP A 532 -12.74 -19.84 -30.02
C ASP A 532 -12.35 -21.23 -29.54
N TYR A 533 -13.34 -22.04 -29.13
CA TYR A 533 -13.11 -23.43 -28.78
C TYR A 533 -12.69 -24.25 -29.99
N GLU A 534 -13.40 -24.11 -31.11
CA GLU A 534 -13.07 -24.79 -32.36
C GLU A 534 -11.67 -24.42 -32.87
N ARG A 535 -11.25 -23.17 -32.68
CA ARG A 535 -9.86 -22.76 -32.93
C ARG A 535 -8.90 -23.41 -31.95
N ALA A 536 -9.20 -23.37 -30.65
CA ALA A 536 -8.32 -23.88 -29.60
C ALA A 536 -8.04 -25.39 -29.72
N ILE A 537 -9.04 -26.20 -30.07
CA ILE A 537 -8.87 -27.66 -30.25
C ILE A 537 -8.03 -28.02 -31.48
N GLN A 538 -7.89 -27.12 -32.45
CA GLN A 538 -7.06 -27.31 -33.65
C GLN A 538 -5.58 -27.03 -33.39
N ILE A 539 -5.22 -26.36 -32.29
CA ILE A 539 -3.83 -26.06 -31.95
C ILE A 539 -3.11 -27.37 -31.59
N PRO A 540 -1.98 -27.71 -32.24
CA PRO A 540 -1.24 -28.93 -31.93
C PRO A 540 -0.72 -28.95 -30.49
N LYS A 541 -0.77 -30.11 -29.82
CA LYS A 541 -0.25 -30.29 -28.46
C LYS A 541 1.28 -30.47 -28.45
N LYS A 542 2.02 -29.43 -28.84
CA LYS A 542 3.50 -29.37 -28.83
C LYS A 542 3.98 -28.04 -28.23
N LYS A 543 5.18 -28.03 -27.64
CA LYS A 543 5.78 -26.80 -27.08
C LYS A 543 5.90 -25.71 -28.14
N GLY A 544 5.42 -24.51 -27.84
CA GLY A 544 5.48 -23.34 -28.73
C GLY A 544 4.36 -23.26 -29.77
N ALA A 545 3.43 -24.22 -29.80
CA ALA A 545 2.28 -24.17 -30.68
C ALA A 545 1.41 -22.93 -30.42
N ASN A 546 0.90 -22.32 -31.49
CA ASN A 546 0.09 -21.11 -31.43
C ASN A 546 -0.81 -21.02 -32.68
N PHE A 547 -1.52 -19.89 -32.84
CA PHE A 547 -2.47 -19.71 -33.95
C PHE A 547 -1.86 -19.87 -35.35
N ARG A 548 -0.53 -19.74 -35.50
CA ARG A 548 0.20 -19.98 -36.76
C ARG A 548 0.19 -21.43 -37.20
N ASP A 549 -0.11 -22.37 -36.30
CA ASP A 549 -0.24 -23.79 -36.63
C ASP A 549 -1.65 -24.16 -37.12
N LEU A 550 -2.58 -23.19 -37.21
CA LEU A 550 -3.90 -23.42 -37.78
C LEU A 550 -3.81 -23.67 -39.30
N ARG A 551 -4.72 -24.50 -39.80
CA ARG A 551 -4.83 -24.78 -41.24
C ARG A 551 -5.23 -23.51 -41.99
N GLY A 552 -4.74 -23.37 -43.24
CA GLY A 552 -5.01 -22.20 -44.08
C GLY A 552 -4.09 -21.01 -43.82
N LEU A 553 -2.97 -21.20 -43.12
CA LEU A 553 -1.95 -20.17 -42.88
C LEU A 553 -0.58 -20.67 -43.36
N LYS A 554 0.13 -19.82 -44.12
CA LYS A 554 1.57 -19.97 -44.44
C LYS A 554 2.38 -18.99 -43.60
N VAL A 555 3.42 -19.48 -42.94
CA VAL A 555 4.40 -18.65 -42.23
C VAL A 555 5.61 -18.44 -43.13
N GLY A 556 5.75 -17.22 -43.66
CA GLY A 556 6.87 -16.82 -44.52
C GLY A 556 8.10 -16.34 -43.75
N GLU A 557 9.10 -15.85 -44.47
CA GLU A 557 10.31 -15.25 -43.88
C GLU A 557 9.96 -14.11 -42.90
N GLY A 558 10.71 -14.02 -41.80
CA GLY A 558 10.50 -12.98 -40.78
C GLY A 558 9.27 -13.19 -39.88
N ASN A 559 8.67 -14.38 -39.85
CA ASN A 559 7.43 -14.69 -39.12
C ASN A 559 6.19 -13.93 -39.63
N ILE A 560 6.18 -13.56 -40.91
CA ILE A 560 5.02 -12.94 -41.57
C ILE A 560 4.01 -14.03 -41.92
N ILE A 561 2.73 -13.78 -41.66
CA ILE A 561 1.65 -14.74 -41.85
C ILE A 561 0.86 -14.34 -43.10
N ALA A 562 0.67 -15.29 -44.02
CA ALA A 562 -0.21 -15.15 -45.18
C ALA A 562 -1.29 -16.24 -45.15
N LEU A 563 -2.42 -15.98 -45.80
CA LEU A 563 -3.40 -17.02 -46.05
C LEU A 563 -2.80 -18.04 -47.01
N ASP A 564 -2.93 -19.31 -46.64
CA ASP A 564 -2.67 -20.40 -47.56
C ASP A 564 -3.89 -20.54 -48.49
N HIS A 565 -3.71 -20.18 -49.76
CA HIS A 565 -4.75 -20.24 -50.79
C HIS A 565 -4.82 -21.60 -51.50
N ASP A 566 -3.91 -22.54 -51.15
CA ASP A 566 -3.81 -23.88 -51.76
C ASP A 566 -4.61 -24.95 -51.00
#